data_AF-A0A921BBT8-F1
#
_entry.id   AF-A0A921BBT8-F1
#
_cell.length_a   1.000
_cell.length_b   1.000
_cell.length_c   1.000
_cell.angle_alpha   90.00
_cell.angle_beta   90.00
_cell.angle_gamma   90.00
#
_symmetry.space_group_name_H-M   'P 1'
#
loop_
_entity.id
_entity.type
_entity.pdbx_description
1 polymer ?
#
loop_
_entity_poly.entity_id
_entity_poly.type
_entity_poly.pdbx_seq_one_letter_code
_entity_poly.pdbx_strand_id
1 'polypeptide(L)'
;MKLSKNLASKIVLDGEGATKFVTVRVQGGKTRKQAYLIANSVATSSLVKTALFGEDPNWGRIFCAVGNAGVPFNPDKVDILLNKNLLLKNGNPTNLPQKILKKAMQKYEIKSSLI
;
A
#
# COMPACT_ATOMS: atom_id res chain seq x y z
N MET A 1 -22.30 -8.53 6.34
CA MET A 1 -20.93 -7.98 6.22
C MET A 1 -20.82 -6.66 5.41
N LYS A 2 -21.81 -6.27 4.59
CA LYS A 2 -21.75 -5.06 3.73
C LYS A 2 -21.85 -3.73 4.51
N LEU A 3 -22.64 -3.71 5.59
CA LEU A 3 -22.86 -2.51 6.42
C LEU A 3 -21.58 -2.04 7.14
N SER A 4 -20.96 -2.90 7.94
CA SER A 4 -19.76 -2.54 8.71
C SER A 4 -18.62 -2.06 7.82
N LYS A 5 -18.45 -2.67 6.62
CA LYS A 5 -17.47 -2.21 5.64
C LYS A 5 -17.79 -0.82 5.10
N ASN A 6 -19.06 -0.52 4.82
CA ASN A 6 -19.48 0.81 4.37
C ASN A 6 -19.23 1.88 5.44
N LEU A 7 -19.59 1.61 6.69
CA LEU A 7 -19.35 2.52 7.80
C LEU A 7 -17.85 2.74 8.05
N ALA A 8 -17.04 1.68 8.04
CA ALA A 8 -15.59 1.80 8.15
C ALA A 8 -14.99 2.66 7.01
N SER A 9 -15.48 2.49 5.78
CA SER A 9 -15.07 3.36 4.67
C SER A 9 -15.44 4.82 4.89
N LYS A 10 -16.64 5.12 5.43
CA LYS A 10 -17.04 6.50 5.73
C LYS A 10 -16.14 7.16 6.77
N ILE A 11 -15.73 6.43 7.81
CA ILE A 11 -14.78 6.92 8.82
C ILE A 11 -13.45 7.31 8.17
N VAL A 12 -12.92 6.49 7.26
CA VAL A 12 -11.65 6.78 6.57
C VAL A 12 -11.79 7.98 5.62
N LEU A 13 -12.94 8.13 4.95
CA LEU A 13 -13.22 9.27 4.07
C LEU A 13 -13.32 10.59 4.84
N ASP A 14 -13.76 10.54 6.09
CA ASP A 14 -13.83 11.68 7.01
C ASP A 14 -12.56 11.86 7.84
N GLY A 15 -11.45 11.23 7.43
CA GLY A 15 -10.16 11.44 8.07
C GLY A 15 -9.76 12.92 8.01
N GLU A 16 -9.32 13.47 9.13
CA GLU A 16 -8.89 14.87 9.21
C GLU A 16 -7.78 15.16 8.17
N GLY A 17 -8.04 16.13 7.28
CA GLY A 17 -7.12 16.48 6.20
C GLY A 17 -6.89 15.38 5.15
N ALA A 18 -7.76 14.35 5.07
CA ALA A 18 -7.60 13.24 4.14
C ALA A 18 -7.86 13.69 2.69
N THR A 19 -6.82 13.62 1.85
CA THR A 19 -6.92 13.92 0.41
C THR A 19 -6.97 12.68 -0.48
N LYS A 20 -6.76 11.49 0.10
CA LYS A 20 -6.72 10.20 -0.60
C LYS A 20 -7.43 9.11 0.22
N PHE A 21 -8.17 8.25 -0.46
CA PHE A 21 -8.71 7.01 0.11
C PHE A 21 -7.86 5.83 -0.35
N VAL A 22 -7.17 5.17 0.60
CA VAL A 22 -6.16 4.16 0.27
C VAL A 22 -6.57 2.80 0.81
N THR A 23 -6.61 1.80 -0.06
CA THR A 23 -6.80 0.40 0.32
C THR A 23 -5.48 -0.34 0.23
N VAL A 24 -5.02 -0.91 1.34
CA VAL A 24 -3.87 -1.83 1.37
C VAL A 24 -4.39 -3.27 1.37
N ARG A 25 -3.92 -4.07 0.41
CA ARG A 25 -4.21 -5.50 0.31
C ARG A 25 -2.92 -6.28 0.39
N VAL A 26 -2.90 -7.32 1.21
CA VAL A 26 -1.77 -8.25 1.31
C VAL A 26 -2.28 -9.63 0.94
N GLN A 27 -1.60 -10.28 0.01
CA GLN A 27 -1.80 -11.65 -0.44
C GLN A 27 -0.51 -12.44 -0.16
N GLY A 28 -0.51 -13.76 -0.39
CA GLY A 28 0.71 -14.59 -0.27
C GLY A 28 1.20 -14.88 1.16
N GLY A 29 0.71 -14.19 2.19
CA GLY A 29 1.06 -14.44 3.59
C GLY A 29 0.65 -15.84 4.06
N LYS A 30 1.50 -16.51 4.86
CA LYS A 30 1.24 -17.89 5.35
C LYS A 30 -0.01 -17.97 6.23
N THR A 31 -0.33 -16.89 6.94
CA THR A 31 -1.53 -16.80 7.77
C THR A 31 -2.22 -15.46 7.61
N ARG A 32 -3.52 -15.42 7.89
CA ARG A 32 -4.30 -14.17 7.93
C ARG A 32 -3.72 -13.16 8.91
N LYS A 33 -3.17 -13.61 10.05
CA LYS A 33 -2.54 -12.74 11.06
C LYS A 33 -1.30 -12.05 10.49
N GLN A 34 -0.46 -12.77 9.76
CA GLN A 34 0.71 -12.21 9.10
C GLN A 34 0.32 -11.17 8.05
N ALA A 35 -0.64 -11.49 7.19
CA ALA A 35 -1.13 -10.54 6.18
C ALA A 35 -1.71 -9.27 6.82
N TYR A 36 -2.43 -9.40 7.94
CA TYR A 36 -2.94 -8.25 8.69
C TYR A 36 -1.82 -7.40 9.28
N LEU A 37 -0.80 -7.99 9.91
CA LEU A 37 0.32 -7.24 10.49
C LEU A 37 1.07 -6.43 9.43
N ILE A 38 1.31 -7.02 8.25
CA ILE A 38 1.92 -6.32 7.11
C ILE A 38 1.02 -5.19 6.62
N ALA A 39 -0.27 -5.46 6.41
CA ALA A 39 -1.23 -4.45 5.94
C ALA A 39 -1.33 -3.28 6.91
N ASN A 40 -1.39 -3.58 8.21
CA ASN A 40 -1.46 -2.58 9.28
C ASN A 40 -0.18 -1.73 9.32
N SER A 41 1.00 -2.35 9.29
CA SER A 41 2.29 -1.66 9.28
C SER A 41 2.39 -0.65 8.11
N VAL A 42 1.96 -1.05 6.92
CA VAL A 42 1.95 -0.18 5.74
C VAL A 42 0.93 0.95 5.87
N ALA A 43 -0.27 0.65 6.38
CA ALA A 43 -1.35 1.63 6.53
C ALA A 43 -1.07 2.69 7.61
N THR A 44 -0.35 2.34 8.68
CA THR A 44 -0.03 3.25 9.79
C THR A 44 1.31 3.97 9.61
N SER A 45 2.12 3.61 8.61
CA SER A 45 3.42 4.26 8.35
C SER A 45 3.26 5.72 7.91
N SER A 46 3.82 6.64 8.71
CA SER A 46 3.85 8.09 8.39
C SER A 46 4.58 8.37 7.07
N LEU A 47 5.65 7.62 6.75
CA LEU A 47 6.39 7.79 5.49
C LEU A 47 5.55 7.36 4.28
N VAL A 48 4.78 6.28 4.41
CA VAL A 48 3.87 5.83 3.35
C VAL A 48 2.75 6.84 3.16
N LYS A 49 2.11 7.31 4.25
CA LYS A 49 1.03 8.31 4.19
C LYS A 49 1.50 9.62 3.55
N THR A 50 2.69 10.11 3.90
CA THR A 50 3.24 11.34 3.32
C THR A 50 3.64 11.18 1.86
N ALA A 51 4.14 10.01 1.44
CA ALA A 51 4.40 9.73 0.03
C ALA A 51 3.11 9.71 -0.80
N LEU A 52 2.04 9.12 -0.25
CA LEU A 52 0.72 9.11 -0.87
C LEU A 52 0.11 10.51 -0.97
N PHE A 53 0.25 11.32 0.08
CA PHE A 53 -0.18 12.71 0.10
C PHE A 53 0.59 13.57 -0.92
N GLY A 54 1.92 13.45 -0.95
CA GLY A 54 2.79 14.17 -1.88
C GLY A 54 2.83 13.60 -3.30
N GLU A 55 1.98 12.61 -3.59
CA GLU A 55 1.89 11.94 -4.90
C GLU A 55 3.22 11.37 -5.40
N ASP A 56 4.11 10.99 -4.48
CA ASP A 56 5.42 10.40 -4.74
C ASP A 56 5.32 8.87 -4.75
N PRO A 57 5.50 8.20 -5.92
CA PRO A 57 5.34 6.74 -6.05
C PRO A 57 6.55 5.98 -5.48
N ASN A 58 6.84 6.20 -4.20
CA ASN A 58 7.98 5.67 -3.49
C ASN A 58 7.68 4.28 -2.91
N TRP A 59 7.89 3.25 -3.73
CA TRP A 59 7.74 1.86 -3.31
C TRP A 59 8.71 1.47 -2.18
N GLY A 60 9.87 2.13 -2.07
CA GLY A 60 10.86 1.86 -1.03
C GLY A 60 10.31 2.11 0.37
N ARG A 61 9.50 3.17 0.55
CA ARG A 61 8.79 3.43 1.82
C ARG A 61 7.76 2.35 2.16
N ILE A 62 7.07 1.81 1.15
CA ILE A 62 6.13 0.70 1.33
C ILE A 62 6.90 -0.57 1.72
N PHE A 63 7.99 -0.88 1.00
CA PHE A 63 8.84 -2.04 1.26
C PHE A 63 9.45 -2.01 2.66
N CYS A 64 9.93 -0.84 3.11
CA CYS A 64 10.43 -0.65 4.47
C CYS A 64 9.32 -0.90 5.52
N ALA A 65 8.09 -0.43 5.28
CA ALA A 65 6.97 -0.72 6.16
C ALA A 65 6.60 -2.23 6.21
N VAL A 66 6.73 -2.95 5.09
CA VAL A 66 6.62 -4.42 5.08
C VAL A 66 7.71 -5.05 5.97
N GLY A 67 8.96 -4.58 5.84
CA GLY A 67 10.09 -4.97 6.68
C GLY A 67 9.83 -4.82 8.18
N ASN A 68 9.20 -3.72 8.56
CA ASN A 68 8.93 -3.37 9.96
C ASN A 68 7.70 -4.07 10.55
N ALA A 69 6.99 -4.92 9.79
CA ALA A 69 5.76 -5.57 10.24
C ALA A 69 5.99 -6.64 11.34
N GLY A 70 7.25 -6.98 11.65
CA GLY A 70 7.59 -8.01 12.65
C GLY A 70 7.18 -9.43 12.23
N VAL A 71 7.04 -9.65 10.93
CA VAL A 71 6.63 -10.93 10.34
C VAL A 71 7.74 -11.43 9.42
N PRO A 72 8.11 -12.73 9.46
CA PRO A 72 9.06 -13.28 8.51
C PRO A 72 8.48 -13.30 7.09
N PHE A 73 9.21 -12.73 6.13
CA PHE A 73 8.92 -12.78 4.70
C PHE A 73 10.23 -12.93 3.91
N ASN A 74 10.15 -13.25 2.63
CA ASN A 74 11.30 -13.29 1.73
C ASN A 74 11.30 -12.00 0.88
N PRO A 75 12.30 -11.09 1.05
CA PRO A 75 12.44 -9.87 0.26
C PRO A 75 12.41 -10.09 -1.26
N ASP A 76 13.02 -11.18 -1.73
CA ASP A 76 13.16 -11.50 -3.16
C ASP A 76 11.87 -12.02 -3.80
N LYS A 77 10.80 -12.17 -3.00
CA LYS A 77 9.50 -12.66 -3.46
C LYS A 77 8.39 -11.62 -3.32
N VAL A 78 8.71 -10.40 -2.90
CA VAL A 78 7.72 -9.34 -2.70
C VAL A 78 7.43 -8.64 -4.02
N ASP A 79 6.15 -8.55 -4.34
CA ASP A 79 5.63 -7.66 -5.36
C ASP A 79 4.90 -6.48 -4.72
N ILE A 80 5.11 -5.28 -5.26
CA ILE A 80 4.38 -4.07 -4.85
C ILE A 80 3.66 -3.51 -6.05
N LEU A 81 2.34 -3.47 -5.98
CA LEU A 81 1.48 -2.85 -6.98
C LEU A 81 0.85 -1.59 -6.42
N LEU A 82 0.83 -0.54 -7.22
CA LEU A 82 0.04 0.66 -6.97
C LEU A 82 -0.98 0.84 -8.10
N ASN A 83 -2.25 0.74 -7.73
CA ASN A 83 -3.39 0.61 -8.63
C ASN A 83 -3.24 -0.62 -9.54
N LYS A 84 -2.81 -0.42 -10.79
CA LYS A 84 -2.56 -1.48 -11.77
C LYS A 84 -1.09 -1.53 -12.21
N ASN A 85 -0.25 -0.71 -11.59
CA ASN A 85 1.16 -0.55 -11.95
C ASN A 85 2.02 -1.36 -10.99
N LEU A 86 2.79 -2.29 -11.53
CA LEU A 86 3.75 -3.10 -10.76
C LEU A 86 5.02 -2.28 -10.54
N LEU A 87 5.27 -1.83 -9.32
CA LEU A 87 6.43 -1.01 -8.94
C LEU A 87 7.64 -1.85 -8.58
N LEU A 88 7.40 -2.96 -7.88
CA LEU A 88 8.40 -3.92 -7.46
C LEU A 88 7.93 -5.30 -7.89
N LYS A 89 8.82 -6.10 -8.49
CA LYS A 89 8.58 -7.48 -8.86
C LYS A 89 9.72 -8.36 -8.33
N ASN A 90 9.41 -9.41 -7.56
CA ASN A 90 10.39 -10.31 -6.96
C ASN A 90 11.54 -9.54 -6.27
N GLY A 91 11.19 -8.55 -5.44
CA GLY A 91 12.17 -7.72 -4.74
C GLY A 91 12.94 -6.71 -5.61
N ASN A 92 12.70 -6.66 -6.93
CA ASN A 92 13.42 -5.80 -7.86
C ASN A 92 12.52 -4.70 -8.45
N PRO A 93 13.03 -3.47 -8.63
CA PRO A 93 12.25 -2.39 -9.22
C PRO A 93 11.90 -2.68 -10.69
N THR A 94 10.74 -2.24 -11.14
CA THR A 94 10.35 -2.29 -12.56
C THR A 94 10.76 -1.01 -13.29
N ASN A 95 10.93 -1.08 -14.61
CA ASN A 95 11.27 0.07 -15.45
C ASN A 95 10.05 0.93 -15.84
N LEU A 96 9.08 1.11 -14.94
CA LEU A 96 7.91 1.92 -15.24
C LEU A 96 8.26 3.41 -15.27
N PRO A 97 7.89 4.15 -16.34
CA PRO A 97 8.13 5.58 -16.43
C PRO A 97 7.50 6.35 -15.27
N GLN A 98 8.28 7.22 -14.62
CA GLN A 98 7.85 7.99 -13.45
C GLN A 98 6.59 8.84 -13.74
N LYS A 99 6.41 9.29 -14.98
CA LYS A 99 5.21 10.03 -15.42
C LYS A 99 3.92 9.21 -15.27
N ILE A 100 3.95 7.91 -15.58
CA ILE A 100 2.81 7.00 -15.42
C ILE A 100 2.51 6.82 -13.93
N LEU A 101 3.55 6.67 -13.12
CA LEU A 101 3.42 6.45 -11.68
C LEU A 101 2.87 7.69 -10.96
N LYS A 102 3.38 8.89 -11.26
CA LYS A 102 2.82 10.15 -10.74
C LYS A 102 1.34 10.31 -11.10
N LYS A 103 0.97 10.03 -12.35
CA LYS A 103 -0.44 10.08 -12.78
C LYS A 103 -1.32 9.06 -12.03
N ALA A 104 -0.76 7.91 -11.64
CA ALA A 104 -1.49 6.93 -10.84
C ALA A 104 -1.71 7.40 -9.39
N MET A 105 -0.78 8.18 -8.83
CA MET A 105 -0.86 8.74 -7.48
C MET A 105 -1.86 9.90 -7.38
N GLN A 106 -2.14 10.59 -8.49
CA GLN A 106 -3.13 11.68 -8.54
C GLN A 106 -4.57 11.23 -8.25
N LYS A 107 -4.87 9.94 -8.39
CA LYS A 107 -6.20 9.41 -8.10
C LYS A 107 -6.54 9.56 -6.62
N TYR A 108 -7.79 9.92 -6.35
CA TYR A 108 -8.32 9.95 -5.00
C TYR A 108 -8.32 8.56 -4.36
N GLU A 109 -8.80 7.54 -5.08
CA GLU A 109 -8.74 6.14 -4.64
C GLU A 109 -7.44 5.48 -5.12
N ILE A 110 -6.65 4.96 -4.17
CA ILE A 110 -5.42 4.21 -4.43
C ILE A 110 -5.56 2.80 -3.87
N LYS A 111 -5.25 1.79 -4.69
CA LYS A 111 -5.18 0.38 -4.27
C LYS A 111 -3.73 -0.07 -4.26
N SER A 112 -3.17 -0.26 -3.08
CA SER A 112 -1.86 -0.89 -2.93
C SER A 112 -2.05 -2.39 -2.71
N SER A 113 -1.41 -3.22 -3.53
CA SER A 113 -1.42 -4.68 -3.36
C SER A 113 -0.01 -5.20 -3.16
N LEU A 114 0.15 -6.00 -2.13
CA LEU A 114 1.38 -6.69 -1.78
C LEU A 114 1.14 -8.18 -1.98
N ILE A 115 1.96 -8.80 -2.82
CA ILE A 115 1.88 -10.24 -3.14
C ILE A 115 3.19 -10.88 -2.70
#